data_AF-A0A7R7GLN1-F1
#
_entry.id   AF-A0A7R7GLN1-F1
#
_cell.length_a   1.000
_cell.length_b   1.000
_cell.length_c   1.000
_cell.angle_alpha   90.00
_cell.angle_beta   90.00
_cell.angle_gamma   90.00
#
_symmetry.space_group_name_H-M   'P 1'
#
loop_
_entity.id
_entity.type
_entity.pdbx_description
1 polymer ?
#
loop_
_entity_poly.entity_id
_entity_poly.type
_entity_poly.pdbx_seq_one_letter_code
_entity_poly.pdbx_strand_id
1 'polypeptide(L)'
;MLRHTITAIGLAALCGSAAASVEYPAWPADAKDDKDSRVVAFYQARCTDWANDNGHQGEARQQYMAFCMQQMPVLRPVGLED
;
A
#
# COMPACT_ATOMS: atom_id res chain seq x y z
N MET A 1 6.33 -10.62 -60.89
CA MET A 1 7.12 -9.47 -60.40
C MET A 1 6.18 -8.53 -59.65
N LEU A 2 6.26 -8.47 -58.31
CA LEU A 2 5.68 -7.37 -57.53
C LEU A 2 6.63 -7.08 -56.37
N ARG A 3 7.01 -5.80 -56.26
CA ARG A 3 8.10 -5.27 -55.43
C ARG A 3 7.64 -5.02 -53.99
N HIS A 4 8.54 -5.36 -53.07
CA HIS A 4 8.78 -4.92 -51.69
C HIS A 4 8.01 -3.69 -51.16
N THR A 5 7.51 -3.79 -49.93
CA THR A 5 7.86 -2.87 -48.82
C THR A 5 7.61 -3.55 -47.47
N ILE A 6 8.69 -3.82 -46.75
CA ILE A 6 8.70 -4.23 -45.34
C ILE A 6 8.56 -2.96 -44.52
N THR A 7 7.43 -2.79 -43.82
CA THR A 7 7.29 -1.73 -42.80
C THR A 7 7.59 -2.34 -41.44
N ALA A 8 8.83 -2.20 -41.01
CA ALA A 8 9.21 -2.49 -39.63
C ALA A 8 8.57 -1.44 -38.72
N ILE A 9 7.46 -1.79 -38.08
CA ILE A 9 6.89 -1.00 -36.99
C ILE A 9 7.65 -1.43 -35.73
N GLY A 10 8.73 -0.71 -35.45
CA GLY A 10 9.38 -0.75 -34.14
C GLY A 10 8.44 -0.15 -33.10
N LEU A 11 7.69 -1.01 -32.40
CA LEU A 11 7.02 -0.62 -31.17
C LEU A 11 8.01 -0.73 -30.00
N ALA A 12 8.89 0.26 -29.90
CA ALA A 12 9.49 0.61 -28.61
C ALA A 12 8.42 1.36 -27.81
N ALA A 13 7.54 0.62 -27.14
CA ALA A 13 6.50 1.20 -26.30
C ALA A 13 6.71 0.71 -24.86
N LEU A 14 7.40 1.58 -24.11
CA LEU A 14 7.09 1.91 -22.72
C LEU A 14 7.37 0.78 -21.70
N CYS A 15 8.61 0.75 -21.22
CA CYS A 15 8.87 0.52 -19.80
C CYS A 15 8.22 1.65 -18.98
N GLY A 16 6.89 1.69 -18.96
CA GLY A 16 6.13 2.49 -18.01
C GLY A 16 6.22 1.77 -16.68
N SER A 17 7.21 2.12 -15.86
CA SER A 17 7.14 1.89 -14.44
C SER A 17 5.97 2.72 -13.91
N ALA A 18 4.75 2.20 -14.05
CA ALA A 18 3.63 2.64 -13.25
C ALA A 18 4.05 2.30 -11.82
N ALA A 19 4.61 3.30 -11.13
CA ALA A 19 4.64 3.28 -9.68
C ALA A 19 3.18 3.10 -9.28
N ALA A 20 2.81 1.88 -8.92
CA ALA A 20 1.50 1.60 -8.38
C ALA A 20 1.40 2.50 -7.16
N SER A 21 0.62 3.57 -7.25
CA SER A 21 0.20 4.33 -6.09
C SER A 21 -0.48 3.32 -5.18
N VAL A 22 0.18 2.97 -4.08
CA VAL A 22 -0.44 2.16 -3.03
C VAL A 22 -1.54 3.04 -2.46
N GLU A 23 -2.75 2.83 -2.96
CA GLU A 23 -3.91 3.59 -2.51
C GLU A 23 -4.26 3.06 -1.12
N TYR A 24 -3.87 3.82 -0.09
CA TYR A 24 -4.22 3.49 1.28
C TYR A 24 -5.74 3.54 1.43
N PRO A 25 -6.32 2.63 2.23
CA PRO A 25 -7.66 2.87 2.76
C PRO A 25 -7.70 4.28 3.37
N ALA A 26 -8.77 5.02 3.11
CA ALA A 26 -9.00 6.29 3.77
C ALA A 26 -9.33 6.05 5.25
N TRP A 27 -9.05 7.03 6.10
CA TRP A 27 -9.47 6.97 7.51
C TRP A 27 -11.01 6.98 7.60
N PRO A 28 -11.64 6.03 8.31
CA PRO A 28 -13.10 6.02 8.48
C PRO A 28 -13.52 7.00 9.59
N ALA A 29 -13.84 8.23 9.22
CA ALA A 29 -14.21 9.31 10.17
C ALA A 29 -15.46 9.02 11.03
N ASP A 30 -16.28 8.04 10.64
CA ASP A 30 -17.50 7.63 11.36
C ASP A 30 -17.32 6.32 12.16
N ALA A 31 -16.08 5.80 12.26
CA ALA A 31 -15.80 4.65 13.10
C ALA A 31 -16.02 5.00 14.58
N LYS A 32 -16.57 4.05 15.34
CA LYS A 32 -16.90 4.24 16.76
C LYS A 32 -15.81 3.72 17.70
N ASP A 33 -15.02 2.77 17.23
CA ASP A 33 -13.94 2.15 17.97
C ASP A 33 -12.88 1.57 17.01
N ASP A 34 -11.76 1.17 17.60
CA ASP A 34 -10.60 0.62 16.90
C ASP A 34 -10.80 -0.82 16.37
N LYS A 35 -11.95 -1.43 16.66
CA LYS A 35 -12.34 -2.76 16.17
C LYS A 35 -13.15 -2.68 14.88
N ASP A 36 -13.56 -1.48 14.46
CA ASP A 36 -14.15 -1.28 13.13
C ASP A 36 -13.19 -1.85 12.07
N SER A 37 -13.70 -2.77 11.26
CA SER A 37 -12.91 -3.44 10.22
C SER A 37 -12.20 -2.47 9.27
N ARG A 38 -12.76 -1.27 9.05
CA ARG A 38 -12.17 -0.23 8.22
C ARG A 38 -10.98 0.44 8.91
N VAL A 39 -11.06 0.64 10.23
CA VAL A 39 -9.94 1.13 11.05
C VAL A 39 -8.83 0.08 11.07
N VAL A 40 -9.17 -1.19 11.28
CA VAL A 40 -8.21 -2.29 11.25
C VAL A 40 -7.51 -2.38 9.90
N ALA A 41 -8.25 -2.28 8.79
CA ALA A 41 -7.68 -2.28 7.44
C ALA A 41 -6.76 -1.06 7.21
N PHE A 42 -7.15 0.11 7.70
CA PHE A 42 -6.32 1.31 7.67
C PHE A 42 -4.99 1.09 8.42
N TYR A 43 -5.05 0.60 9.66
CA TYR A 43 -3.87 0.30 10.47
C TYR A 43 -2.97 -0.74 9.81
N GLN A 44 -3.56 -1.82 9.29
CA GLN A 44 -2.80 -2.87 8.62
C GLN A 44 -2.06 -2.36 7.39
N ALA A 45 -2.69 -1.51 6.58
CA ALA A 45 -2.05 -0.92 5.41
C ALA A 45 -0.86 -0.02 5.83
N ARG A 46 -1.03 0.82 6.85
CA ARG A 46 0.04 1.70 7.36
C ARG A 46 1.21 0.93 7.96
N CYS A 47 0.92 -0.09 8.77
CA CYS A 47 1.96 -0.94 9.34
C CYS A 47 2.70 -1.73 8.27
N THR A 48 2.00 -2.20 7.23
CA THR A 48 2.61 -2.90 6.10
C THR A 48 3.57 -2.00 5.35
N ASP A 49 3.18 -0.75 5.12
CA ASP A 49 4.01 0.26 4.46
C ASP A 49 5.25 0.57 5.28
N TRP A 50 5.09 0.89 6.56
CA TRP A 50 6.25 1.16 7.42
C TRP A 50 7.17 -0.06 7.54
N ALA A 51 6.63 -1.28 7.56
CA ALA A 51 7.46 -2.47 7.52
C ALA A 51 8.27 -2.56 6.22
N ASN A 52 7.69 -2.18 5.07
CA ASN A 52 8.39 -2.12 3.78
C ASN A 52 9.47 -1.03 3.79
N ASP A 53 9.13 0.19 4.21
CA ASP A 53 10.04 1.34 4.24
C ASP A 53 11.26 1.11 5.14
N ASN A 54 11.08 0.37 6.24
CA ASN A 54 12.15 0.00 7.15
C ASN A 54 12.88 -1.30 6.75
N GLY A 55 12.54 -1.89 5.60
CA GLY A 55 13.20 -3.08 5.08
C GLY A 55 12.94 -4.36 5.89
N HIS A 56 11.89 -4.39 6.71
CA HIS A 56 11.55 -5.57 7.51
C HIS A 56 10.98 -6.69 6.62
N GLN A 57 11.59 -7.88 6.73
CA GLN A 57 11.24 -9.08 5.97
C GLN A 57 11.13 -10.31 6.88
N GLY A 58 10.51 -11.38 6.39
CA GLY A 58 10.40 -12.65 7.10
C GLY A 58 9.82 -12.51 8.52
N GLU A 59 10.46 -13.14 9.50
CA GLU A 59 10.04 -13.10 10.90
C GLU A 59 10.09 -11.68 11.48
N ALA A 60 11.12 -10.89 11.16
CA ALA A 60 11.23 -9.50 11.64
C ALA A 60 10.05 -8.65 11.18
N ARG A 61 9.54 -8.89 9.95
CA ARG A 61 8.30 -8.27 9.48
C ARG A 61 7.12 -8.66 10.32
N GLN A 62 6.96 -9.94 10.65
CA GLN A 62 5.83 -10.41 11.47
C GLN A 62 5.85 -9.79 12.86
N GLN A 63 7.03 -9.73 13.49
CA GLN A 63 7.20 -9.09 14.81
C GLN A 63 6.90 -7.59 14.74
N TYR A 64 7.40 -6.90 13.71
CA TYR A 64 7.11 -5.49 13.48
C TYR A 64 5.61 -5.25 13.27
N MET A 65 4.96 -6.06 12.43
CA MET A 65 3.52 -5.94 12.16
C MET A 65 2.71 -6.13 13.44
N ALA A 66 3.04 -7.13 14.25
CA ALA A 66 2.35 -7.36 15.53
C ALA A 66 2.50 -6.16 16.48
N PHE A 67 3.72 -5.65 16.66
CA PHE A 67 3.98 -4.48 17.48
C PHE A 67 3.27 -3.23 16.94
N CYS A 68 3.41 -2.94 15.65
CA CYS A 68 2.81 -1.77 15.01
C CYS A 68 1.28 -1.78 15.17
N MET A 69 0.63 -2.93 14.91
CA MET A 69 -0.82 -3.05 15.07
C MET A 69 -1.29 -2.82 16.52
N GLN A 70 -0.46 -3.15 17.52
CA GLN A 70 -0.77 -2.85 18.92
C GLN A 70 -0.61 -1.36 19.26
N GLN A 71 0.30 -0.64 18.58
CA GLN A 71 0.56 0.77 18.84
C GLN A 71 -0.39 1.70 18.08
N MET A 72 -0.90 1.28 16.92
CA MET A 72 -1.74 2.14 16.06
C MET A 72 -2.97 2.75 16.77
N PRO A 73 -3.73 2.03 17.62
CA PRO A 73 -4.83 2.64 18.38
C PRO A 73 -4.39 3.74 19.34
N VAL A 74 -3.15 3.70 19.83
CA VAL A 74 -2.59 4.73 20.72
C VAL A 74 -2.10 5.94 19.92
N LEU A 75 -1.47 5.69 18.76
CA LEU A 75 -0.89 6.73 17.91
C LEU A 75 -1.94 7.45 17.06
N ARG A 76 -3.04 6.78 16.74
CA ARG A 76 -4.17 7.32 15.99
C ARG A 76 -5.48 6.81 16.60
N PRO A 77 -5.87 7.32 17.76
CA PRO A 77 -7.09 6.90 18.44
C PRO A 77 -8.34 7.35 17.69
N VAL A 78 -9.27 6.42 17.49
CA VAL A 78 -10.57 6.68 16.88
C VAL A 78 -11.34 7.73 17.68
N GLY A 79 -11.93 8.71 16.99
CA GLY A 79 -12.79 9.72 17.59
C GLY A 79 -12.05 10.91 18.18
N LEU A 80 -10.73 10.95 18.03
CA LEU A 80 -9.86 12.08 18.38
C LEU A 80 -9.12 12.61 17.14
N GLU A 81 -9.58 12.27 15.94
CA GLU A 81 -9.10 12.88 14.71
C GLU A 81 -9.64 14.31 14.59
N ASP A 82 -8.74 15.28 14.49
CA ASP A 82 -9.04 16.69 14.19
C ASP A 82 -9.66 16.90 12.80
#